data_AF-A0A9E0XNG5-F1
#
_entry.id   AF-A0A9E0XNG5-F1
#
_cell.length_a   1.000
_cell.length_b   1.000
_cell.length_c   1.000
_cell.angle_alpha   90.00
_cell.angle_beta   90.00
_cell.angle_gamma   90.00
#
_symmetry.space_group_name_H-M   'P 1'
#
loop_
_entity.id
_entity.type
_entity.pdbx_description
1 polymer ?
#
loop_
_entity_poly.entity_id
_entity_poly.type
_entity_poly.pdbx_seq_one_letter_code
_entity_poly.pdbx_strand_id
1 'polypeptide(L)'
;MTAQTMGRRTDSTGTLPLEALSRAERQTLTMLELDWPDSVGLMARAASHACAQDPSGASCRERTLAMVRAGICAYRRSWRGRADDTARFAAFVDGITEALGRDNQRCVAKALSEIQRRALARRLPPDRRHDVG
;
A
#
# COMPACT_ATOMS: atom_id res chain seq x y z
N MET A 1 -0.84 -39.64 -8.96
CA MET A 1 -0.44 -38.85 -7.77
C MET A 1 0.05 -37.49 -8.24
N THR A 2 -0.84 -36.51 -8.36
CA THR A 2 -0.48 -35.13 -8.76
C THR A 2 -0.39 -34.27 -7.50
N ALA A 3 0.84 -34.00 -7.06
CA ALA A 3 1.11 -33.06 -5.99
C ALA A 3 0.76 -31.66 -6.50
N GLN A 4 -0.43 -31.18 -6.12
CA GLN A 4 -0.82 -29.79 -6.29
C GLN A 4 0.17 -28.94 -5.51
N THR A 5 0.98 -28.18 -6.24
CA THR A 5 1.79 -27.09 -5.69
C THR A 5 0.82 -26.06 -5.12
N MET A 6 0.39 -26.26 -3.87
CA MET A 6 -0.09 -25.18 -3.02
C MET A 6 1.07 -24.19 -2.95
N GLY A 7 1.01 -23.17 -3.80
CA GLY A 7 1.79 -21.97 -3.59
C GLY A 7 1.53 -21.54 -2.16
N ARG A 8 2.56 -21.63 -1.33
CA ARG A 8 2.62 -20.85 -0.09
C ARG A 8 2.31 -19.44 -0.54
N ARG A 9 1.07 -18.96 -0.32
CA ARG A 9 0.85 -17.55 -0.06
C ARG A 9 1.74 -17.31 1.14
N THR A 10 2.96 -16.84 0.89
CA THR A 10 3.81 -16.28 1.93
C THR A 10 2.90 -15.32 2.65
N ASP A 11 2.64 -15.63 3.91
CA ASP A 11 1.83 -14.84 4.83
C ASP A 11 2.56 -13.52 5.04
N SER A 12 2.51 -12.67 4.01
CA SER A 12 3.26 -11.42 3.92
C SER A 12 2.70 -10.45 4.96
N THR A 13 1.45 -10.68 5.36
CA THR A 13 0.75 -10.01 6.46
C THR A 13 1.44 -10.21 7.80
N GLY A 14 2.18 -11.30 8.02
CA GLY A 14 2.94 -11.54 9.26
C GLY A 14 4.00 -10.48 9.59
N THR A 15 4.30 -9.57 8.65
CA THR A 15 5.19 -8.42 8.86
C THR A 15 4.45 -7.18 9.40
N LEU A 16 3.13 -7.11 9.24
CA LEU A 16 2.36 -5.92 9.62
C LEU A 16 1.91 -6.01 11.08
N PRO A 17 2.12 -4.97 11.91
CA PRO A 17 1.67 -4.93 13.30
C PRO A 17 0.16 -4.63 13.41
N LEU A 18 -0.69 -5.44 12.76
CA LEU A 18 -2.14 -5.23 12.68
C LEU A 18 -2.83 -5.33 14.04
N GLU A 19 -2.24 -6.07 14.98
CA GLU A 19 -2.68 -6.17 16.37
C GLU A 19 -2.68 -4.82 17.11
N ALA A 20 -1.79 -3.90 16.72
CA ALA A 20 -1.68 -2.56 17.29
C ALA A 20 -2.70 -1.56 16.73
N LEU A 21 -3.55 -2.01 15.80
CA LEU A 21 -4.64 -1.21 15.23
C LEU A 21 -5.90 -1.28 16.11
N SER A 22 -6.50 -0.11 16.30
CA SER A 22 -7.84 0.03 16.86
C SER A 22 -8.87 -0.72 16.00
N ARG A 23 -10.04 -0.99 16.59
CA ARG A 23 -11.15 -1.64 15.87
C ARG A 23 -11.58 -0.86 14.63
N ALA A 24 -11.61 0.47 14.71
CA ALA A 24 -12.00 1.34 13.60
C ALA A 24 -10.99 1.32 12.45
N GLU A 25 -9.69 1.27 12.76
CA GLU A 25 -8.63 1.12 11.76
C GLU A 25 -8.72 -0.24 11.06
N ARG A 26 -8.93 -1.33 11.82
CA ARG A 26 -9.13 -2.67 11.24
C ARG A 26 -10.35 -2.73 10.33
N GLN A 27 -11.46 -2.12 10.72
CA GLN A 27 -12.65 -2.05 9.88
C GLN A 27 -12.39 -1.26 8.59
N THR A 28 -11.64 -0.14 8.68
CA THR A 28 -11.26 0.63 7.49
C THR A 28 -10.36 -0.17 6.57
N LEU A 29 -9.43 -0.94 7.12
CA LEU A 29 -8.54 -1.83 6.37
C LEU A 29 -9.31 -2.96 5.67
N THR A 30 -10.36 -3.51 6.31
CA THR A 30 -11.29 -4.45 5.65
C THR A 30 -12.02 -3.81 4.48
N MET A 31 -12.55 -2.59 4.63
CA MET A 31 -13.20 -1.88 3.52
C MET A 31 -12.24 -1.60 2.37
N LEU A 32 -11.01 -1.15 2.70
CA LEU A 32 -9.97 -0.92 1.72
C LEU A 32 -9.65 -2.19 0.92
N GLU A 33 -9.54 -3.35 1.58
CA GLU A 33 -9.26 -4.63 0.92
C GLU A 33 -10.42 -5.10 0.03
N LEU A 34 -11.67 -4.75 0.37
CA LEU A 34 -12.84 -5.00 -0.47
C LEU A 34 -12.86 -4.10 -1.71
N ASP A 35 -12.59 -2.81 -1.55
CA ASP A 35 -12.55 -1.85 -2.66
C ASP A 35 -11.35 -2.13 -3.59
N TRP A 36 -10.21 -2.47 -2.99
CA TRP A 36 -8.93 -2.68 -3.65
C TRP A 36 -8.28 -3.95 -3.12
N PRO A 37 -8.53 -5.10 -3.78
CA PRO A 37 -7.89 -6.36 -3.44
C PRO A 37 -6.37 -6.21 -3.43
N ASP A 38 -5.72 -6.92 -2.50
CA ASP A 38 -4.27 -6.95 -2.32
C ASP A 38 -3.67 -5.63 -1.75
N SER A 39 -4.48 -4.78 -1.12
CA SER A 39 -4.02 -3.58 -0.42
C SER A 39 -3.18 -3.91 0.81
N VAL A 40 -3.59 -4.93 1.58
CA VAL A 40 -2.82 -5.44 2.72
C VAL A 40 -1.51 -6.08 2.24
N GLY A 41 -1.55 -6.83 1.15
CA GLY A 41 -0.35 -7.41 0.54
C GLY A 41 0.63 -6.35 0.02
N LEU A 42 0.13 -5.22 -0.49
CA LEU A 42 0.94 -4.07 -0.85
C LEU A 42 1.64 -3.45 0.37
N MET A 43 0.92 -3.23 1.48
CA MET A 43 1.53 -2.70 2.72
C MET A 43 2.62 -3.63 3.24
N ALA A 44 2.37 -4.93 3.24
CA ALA A 44 3.33 -5.94 3.66
C ALA A 44 4.63 -5.86 2.84
N ARG A 45 4.53 -5.84 1.50
CA ARG A 45 5.69 -5.71 0.61
C ARG A 45 6.42 -4.39 0.80
N ALA A 46 5.70 -3.29 0.95
CA ALA A 46 6.28 -1.97 1.19
C ALA A 46 7.07 -1.95 2.51
N ALA A 47 6.50 -2.52 3.58
CA ALA A 47 7.16 -2.68 4.87
C ALA A 47 8.41 -3.56 4.77
N SER A 48 8.33 -4.72 4.11
CA SER A 48 9.49 -5.59 3.89
C SER A 48 10.62 -4.87 3.16
N HIS A 49 10.32 -4.11 2.10
CA HIS A 49 11.32 -3.35 1.36
C HIS A 49 11.92 -2.19 2.17
N ALA A 50 11.11 -1.49 2.97
CA ALA A 50 11.58 -0.39 3.80
C ALA A 50 12.46 -0.89 4.96
N CYS A 51 12.07 -1.98 5.63
CA CYS A 51 12.85 -2.56 6.73
C CYS A 51 14.12 -3.27 6.25
N ALA A 52 14.16 -3.78 5.02
CA ALA A 52 15.40 -4.31 4.44
C ALA A 52 16.48 -3.23 4.24
N GLN A 53 16.10 -1.96 4.14
CA GLN A 53 17.05 -0.84 4.01
C GLN A 53 17.54 -0.29 5.36
N ASP A 54 16.86 -0.61 6.46
CA ASP A 54 17.20 -0.14 7.80
C ASP A 54 16.93 -1.28 8.81
N PRO A 55 17.95 -2.11 9.11
CA PRO A 55 17.79 -3.30 9.94
C PRO A 55 17.61 -3.01 11.43
N SER A 56 17.47 -1.75 11.85
CA SER A 56 17.10 -1.41 13.24
C SER A 56 15.66 -1.86 13.53
N GLY A 57 15.50 -3.09 14.02
CA GLY A 57 14.20 -3.79 14.14
C GLY A 57 13.12 -3.08 14.97
N ALA A 58 13.50 -2.30 15.99
CA ALA A 58 12.55 -1.50 16.77
C ALA A 58 11.98 -0.33 15.94
N SER A 59 12.85 0.34 15.15
CA SER A 59 12.42 1.41 14.23
C SER A 59 11.55 0.87 13.10
N CYS A 60 11.82 -0.35 12.61
CA CYS A 60 11.03 -0.99 11.56
C CYS A 60 9.56 -1.20 11.95
N ARG A 61 9.27 -1.72 13.17
CA ARG A 61 7.89 -1.96 13.60
C ARG A 61 7.10 -0.66 13.75
N GLU A 62 7.70 0.36 14.39
CA GLU A 62 7.06 1.66 14.57
C GLU A 62 6.83 2.37 13.23
N ARG A 63 7.82 2.34 12.33
CA ARG A 63 7.72 2.90 10.97
C ARG A 63 6.63 2.21 10.15
N THR A 64 6.56 0.87 10.25
CA THR A 64 5.50 0.10 9.57
C THR A 64 4.12 0.45 10.10
N LEU A 65 3.97 0.58 11.43
CA LEU A 65 2.70 0.99 12.02
C LEU A 65 2.30 2.41 11.60
N ALA A 66 3.25 3.36 11.61
CA ALA A 66 3.03 4.72 11.16
C ALA A 66 2.59 4.77 9.68
N MET A 67 3.26 4.00 8.82
CA MET A 67 2.90 3.84 7.41
C MET A 67 1.48 3.31 7.24
N VAL A 68 1.13 2.21 7.91
CA VAL A 68 -0.22 1.61 7.83
C VAL A 68 -1.29 2.62 8.26
N ARG A 69 -1.07 3.31 9.40
CA ARG A 69 -2.00 4.32 9.91
C ARG A 69 -2.16 5.51 8.96
N ALA A 70 -1.07 5.96 8.34
CA ALA A 70 -1.10 7.04 7.37
C ALA A 70 -1.90 6.67 6.12
N GLY A 71 -1.69 5.46 5.58
CA GLY A 71 -2.50 4.93 4.47
C GLY A 71 -3.98 4.88 4.81
N ILE A 72 -4.34 4.29 5.96
CA ILE A 72 -5.73 4.21 6.45
C ILE A 72 -6.35 5.61 6.59
N CYS A 73 -5.61 6.56 7.17
CA CYS A 73 -6.09 7.94 7.35
C CYS A 73 -6.30 8.64 6.01
N ALA A 74 -5.40 8.47 5.04
CA ALA A 74 -5.52 9.07 3.71
C ALA A 74 -6.71 8.49 2.93
N TYR A 75 -6.88 7.17 2.94
CA TYR A 75 -8.07 6.50 2.39
C TYR A 75 -9.35 7.04 3.02
N ARG A 76 -9.43 7.09 4.36
CA ARG A 76 -10.63 7.58 5.07
C ARG A 76 -10.95 9.05 4.75
N ARG A 77 -9.92 9.90 4.55
CA ARG A 77 -10.10 11.29 4.11
C ARG A 77 -10.67 11.35 2.70
N SER A 78 -10.14 10.55 1.77
CA SER A 78 -10.62 10.50 0.38
C SER A 78 -12.07 10.01 0.27
N TRP A 79 -12.48 9.11 1.16
CA TRP A 79 -13.86 8.61 1.23
C TRP A 79 -14.87 9.71 1.59
N ARG A 80 -14.51 10.61 2.53
CA ARG A 80 -15.34 11.77 2.89
C ARG A 80 -15.49 12.77 1.75
N GLY A 81 -14.53 12.82 0.83
CA GLY A 81 -14.54 13.70 -0.34
C GLY A 81 -15.36 13.19 -1.53
N ARG A 82 -16.06 12.04 -1.41
CA ARG A 82 -16.73 11.34 -2.53
C ARG A 82 -15.81 11.04 -3.72
N ALA A 83 -14.52 10.85 -3.48
CA ALA A 83 -13.58 10.45 -4.52
C ALA A 83 -13.97 9.09 -5.10
N ASP A 84 -13.76 8.87 -6.40
CA ASP A 84 -13.91 7.56 -7.03
C ASP A 84 -12.90 6.56 -6.48
N ASP A 85 -13.15 5.26 -6.65
CA ASP A 85 -12.33 4.20 -6.03
C ASP A 85 -10.84 4.32 -6.36
N THR A 86 -10.50 4.68 -7.61
CA THR A 86 -9.09 4.86 -8.03
C THR A 86 -8.44 6.04 -7.31
N ALA A 87 -9.20 7.11 -7.06
CA ALA A 87 -8.69 8.26 -6.35
C ALA A 87 -8.49 7.97 -4.86
N ARG A 88 -9.33 7.12 -4.27
CA ARG A 88 -9.15 6.64 -2.89
C ARG A 88 -7.92 5.75 -2.74
N PHE A 89 -7.69 4.84 -3.69
CA PHE A 89 -6.50 3.98 -3.69
C PHE A 89 -5.21 4.78 -3.86
N ALA A 90 -5.21 5.76 -4.76
CA ALA A 90 -4.07 6.66 -4.91
C ALA A 90 -3.80 7.45 -3.62
N ALA A 91 -4.83 8.01 -2.95
CA ALA A 91 -4.65 8.69 -1.67
C ALA A 91 -4.07 7.76 -0.60
N PHE A 92 -4.50 6.50 -0.58
CA PHE A 92 -3.91 5.45 0.26
C PHE A 92 -2.41 5.25 -0.04
N VAL A 93 -2.05 5.10 -1.31
CA VAL A 93 -0.65 4.93 -1.76
C VAL A 93 0.20 6.16 -1.46
N ASP A 94 -0.35 7.37 -1.59
CA ASP A 94 0.33 8.61 -1.23
C ASP A 94 0.58 8.66 0.28
N GLY A 95 -0.44 8.33 1.09
CA GLY A 95 -0.32 8.32 2.55
C GLY A 95 0.76 7.36 3.08
N ILE A 96 0.87 6.16 2.52
CA ILE A 96 1.97 5.24 2.89
C ILE A 96 3.33 5.75 2.42
N THR A 97 3.38 6.40 1.25
CA THR A 97 4.62 6.92 0.65
C THR A 97 5.15 8.10 1.45
N GLU A 98 4.28 9.03 1.87
CA GLU A 98 4.63 10.15 2.74
C GLU A 98 5.15 9.68 4.09
N ALA A 99 4.50 8.69 4.71
CA ALA A 99 4.91 8.17 6.01
C ALA A 99 6.24 7.41 6.00
N LEU A 100 6.61 6.79 4.88
CA LEU A 100 7.90 6.11 4.71
C LEU A 100 9.05 7.08 4.43
N GLY A 101 8.77 8.32 4.03
CA GLY A 101 9.77 9.33 3.70
C GLY A 101 10.41 9.13 2.31
N ARG A 102 11.15 10.15 1.85
CA ARG A 102 11.70 10.24 0.49
C ARG A 102 12.61 9.05 0.13
N ASP A 103 13.41 8.59 1.06
CA ASP A 103 14.37 7.50 0.85
C ASP A 103 13.69 6.15 0.56
N ASN A 104 12.43 5.98 0.99
CA ASN A 104 11.68 4.74 0.86
C ASN A 104 10.54 4.81 -0.17
N GLN A 105 10.40 5.91 -0.93
CA GLN A 105 9.36 6.02 -1.98
C GLN A 105 9.50 4.91 -3.04
N ARG A 106 10.75 4.53 -3.34
CA ARG A 106 11.05 3.44 -4.27
C ARG A 106 10.58 2.07 -3.76
N CYS A 107 10.43 1.88 -2.44
CA CYS A 107 9.87 0.66 -1.85
C CYS A 107 8.41 0.50 -2.22
N VAL A 108 7.64 1.58 -2.11
CA VAL A 108 6.21 1.58 -2.44
C VAL A 108 6.02 1.34 -3.94
N ALA A 109 6.81 2.02 -4.78
CA ALA A 109 6.79 1.82 -6.22
C ALA A 109 7.07 0.36 -6.64
N LYS A 110 8.02 -0.30 -5.94
CA LYS A 110 8.34 -1.73 -6.14
C LYS A 110 7.26 -2.67 -5.59
N ALA A 111 6.59 -2.28 -4.51
CA ALA A 111 5.55 -3.07 -3.86
C ALA A 111 4.24 -3.12 -4.65
N LEU A 112 3.97 -2.11 -5.49
CA LEU A 112 2.80 -2.07 -6.38
C LEU A 112 2.82 -3.23 -7.38
N SER A 113 1.73 -4.00 -7.41
CA SER A 113 1.48 -4.96 -8.49
C SER A 113 1.29 -4.25 -9.84
N GLU A 114 1.44 -4.98 -10.94
CA GLU A 114 1.24 -4.42 -12.28
C GLU A 114 -0.18 -3.86 -12.46
N ILE A 115 -1.18 -4.53 -11.91
CA ILE A 115 -2.59 -4.11 -11.97
C ILE A 115 -2.77 -2.77 -11.23
N GLN A 116 -2.25 -2.68 -10.00
CA GLN A 116 -2.30 -1.45 -9.19
C GLN A 116 -1.55 -0.30 -9.87
N ARG A 117 -0.39 -0.58 -10.45
CA ARG A 117 0.41 0.41 -11.21
C ARG A 117 -0.34 0.92 -12.43
N ARG A 118 -0.99 0.05 -13.20
CA ARG A 118 -1.83 0.42 -14.34
C ARG A 118 -3.07 1.21 -13.92
N ALA A 119 -3.68 0.89 -12.78
CA ALA A 119 -4.81 1.65 -12.24
C ALA A 119 -4.39 3.08 -11.87
N LEU A 120 -3.26 3.25 -11.21
CA LEU A 120 -2.69 4.55 -10.86
C LEU A 120 -2.23 5.34 -12.10
N ALA A 121 -1.58 4.68 -13.07
CA ALA A 121 -1.12 5.32 -14.30
C ALA A 121 -2.27 5.86 -15.16
N ARG A 122 -3.44 5.19 -15.16
CA ARG A 122 -4.65 5.66 -15.84
C ARG A 122 -5.26 6.92 -15.22
N ARG A 123 -4.85 7.29 -14.00
CA ARG A 123 -5.27 8.51 -13.33
C ARG A 123 -4.43 9.74 -13.76
N LEU A 124 -3.18 9.53 -14.16
CA LEU A 124 -2.47 10.58 -14.88
C LEU A 124 -3.08 10.64 -16.28
N PRO A 125 -3.53 11.80 -16.78
CA PRO A 125 -3.72 11.94 -18.21
C PRO A 125 -2.43 11.48 -18.88
N PRO A 126 -2.47 10.79 -20.04
CA PRO A 126 -1.25 10.52 -20.78
C PRO A 126 -0.55 11.86 -20.90
N ASP A 127 0.68 11.92 -20.37
CA ASP A 127 1.57 13.05 -20.52
C ASP A 127 1.48 13.41 -22.00
N ARG A 128 0.87 14.55 -22.32
CA ARG A 128 0.91 15.10 -23.68
C ARG A 128 2.37 15.49 -23.89
N ARG A 129 3.20 14.49 -24.09
CA ARG A 129 4.56 14.66 -24.59
C ARG A 129 4.37 15.16 -26.00
N HIS A 130 4.40 16.49 -26.09
CA HIS A 130 4.88 17.26 -27.21
C HIS A 130 4.57 16.60 -28.55
N ASP A 131 3.35 16.84 -29.02
CA ASP A 131 3.08 16.99 -30.45
C ASP A 131 3.89 18.22 -30.91
N VAL A 132 5.14 17.98 -31.27
CA VAL A 132 5.98 18.88 -32.07
C VAL A 132 6.68 17.98 -33.08
N GLY A 133 6.04 17.86 -34.24
CA GLY A 133 6.53 17.16 -35.42
C GLY A 133 5.65 17.48 -36.60
#